data_AF-A0A843DWE2-F1
#
_entry.id   AF-A0A843DWE2-F1
#
_cell.length_a   1.000
_cell.length_b   1.000
_cell.length_c   1.000
_cell.angle_alpha   90.00
_cell.angle_beta   90.00
_cell.angle_gamma   90.00
#
_symmetry.space_group_name_H-M   'P 1'
#
loop_
_entity.id
_entity.type
_entity.pdbx_description
1 polymer ?
#
loop_
_entity_poly.entity_id
_entity_poly.type
_entity_poly.pdbx_seq_one_letter_code
_entity_poly.pdbx_strand_id
1 'polypeptide(L)' 'IEHGYAVAKLKMGVIGVTVEIMVKDAKMPADITVLNKTEAAAVLPDLFAAPKAEAPAEAEVEVIEEVQ' A
#
# COMPACT_ATOMS: atom_id res chain seq x y z
N ILE A 1 -3.68 -15.12 -6.73
CA ILE A 1 -3.81 -16.11 -7.84
C ILE A 1 -3.97 -17.45 -7.16
N GLU A 2 -5.02 -18.19 -7.51
CA GLU A 2 -5.23 -19.55 -7.03
C GLU A 2 -4.71 -20.53 -8.09
N HIS A 3 -3.96 -21.55 -7.67
CA HIS A 3 -3.38 -22.55 -8.55
C HIS A 3 -3.98 -23.91 -8.25
N GLY A 4 -4.32 -24.66 -9.30
CA GLY A 4 -4.85 -26.01 -9.20
C GLY A 4 -4.22 -26.93 -10.23
N TYR A 5 -4.10 -28.21 -9.88
CA TYR A 5 -3.60 -29.25 -10.78
C TYR A 5 -4.53 -30.46 -10.73
N ALA A 6 -4.87 -31.01 -11.89
CA ALA A 6 -5.71 -32.18 -12.02
C ALA A 6 -5.15 -33.16 -13.05
N VAL A 7 -5.34 -34.46 -12.82
CA VAL A 7 -4.90 -35.52 -13.73
C VAL A 7 -6.09 -36.37 -14.13
N ALA A 8 -6.28 -36.56 -15.44
CA ALA A 8 -7.31 -37.43 -15.99
C ALA A 8 -6.68 -38.61 -16.73
N LYS A 9 -7.15 -39.82 -16.42
CA LYS A 9 -6.82 -41.03 -17.18
C LYS A 9 -7.87 -41.25 -18.27
N LEU A 10 -7.42 -41.37 -19.50
CA LEU A 10 -8.23 -41.63 -20.69
C LEU A 10 -7.80 -42.93 -21.36
N LYS A 11 -8.63 -43.46 -22.25
CA LYS A 11 -8.31 -44.67 -23.02
C LYS A 11 -7.03 -44.53 -23.87
N MET A 12 -6.67 -43.29 -24.22
CA MET A 12 -5.48 -42.96 -25.03
C MET A 12 -4.25 -42.51 -24.21
N GLY A 13 -4.33 -42.49 -22.86
CA GLY A 13 -3.21 -42.07 -22.02
C GLY A 13 -3.62 -41.23 -20.81
N VAL A 14 -2.69 -40.44 -20.26
CA VAL A 14 -2.91 -39.58 -19.09
C VAL A 14 -2.68 -38.13 -19.47
N ILE A 15 -3.59 -37.23 -19.06
CA ILE A 15 -3.47 -35.79 -19.27
C ILE A 15 -3.41 -35.09 -17.92
N GLY A 16 -2.43 -34.20 -17.75
CA GLY A 16 -2.36 -33.26 -16.63
C GLY A 16 -2.82 -31.87 -17.07
N VAL A 17 -3.65 -31.23 -16.26
CA VAL A 17 -4.17 -29.88 -16.49
C VAL A 17 -3.78 -29.00 -15.31
N THR A 18 -3.17 -27.86 -15.59
CA THR A 18 -2.87 -26.81 -14.61
C THR A 18 -3.83 -25.65 -14.84
N VAL A 19 -4.44 -25.14 -13.77
CA VAL A 19 -5.37 -24.02 -13.82
C VAL A 19 -4.84 -22.92 -12.91
N GLU A 20 -4.83 -21.70 -13.42
CA GLU A 20 -4.49 -20.50 -12.65
C GLU A 20 -5.68 -19.54 -12.72
N ILE A 21 -6.19 -19.16 -11.53
CA ILE A 21 -7.39 -18.34 -11.39
C ILE A 21 -7.01 -17.02 -10.73
N MET A 22 -7.31 -15.92 -11.42
CA MET A 22 -7.24 -14.59 -10.82
C MET A 22 -8.47 -14.37 -9.94
N VAL A 23 -8.26 -13.98 -8.68
CA VAL A 23 -9.35 -13.70 -7.73
C VAL A 23 -10.03 -12.39 -8.14
N LYS A 24 -11.36 -12.34 -8.06
CA LYS A 24 -12.17 -11.21 -8.53
C LYS A 24 -11.77 -9.85 -7.94
N ASP A 25 -11.41 -9.83 -6.66
CA ASP A 25 -11.08 -8.60 -5.92
C ASP A 25 -9.57 -8.32 -5.85
N ALA A 26 -8.77 -8.99 -6.70
CA ALA A 26 -7.35 -8.71 -6.80
C ALA A 26 -7.14 -7.34 -7.48
N LYS A 27 -6.53 -6.38 -6.77
CA LYS A 27 -6.12 -5.10 -7.36
C LYS A 27 -4.88 -5.27 -8.22
N MET A 28 -4.91 -4.78 -9.45
CA MET A 28 -3.71 -4.72 -10.28
C MET A 28 -2.80 -3.57 -9.80
N PRO A 29 -1.46 -3.66 -10.00
CA PRO A 29 -0.55 -2.56 -9.68
C PRO A 29 -0.88 -1.24 -10.39
N ALA A 30 -1.59 -1.30 -11.52
CA ALA A 30 -2.06 -0.14 -12.27
C ALA A 30 -3.44 0.37 -11.80
N ASP A 31 -4.16 -0.38 -10.97
CA ASP A 31 -5.48 0.01 -10.48
C ASP A 31 -5.34 0.94 -9.28
N ILE A 32 -5.64 2.22 -9.49
CA ILE A 32 -5.59 3.24 -8.45
C ILE A 32 -7.02 3.63 -8.09
N THR A 33 -7.35 3.57 -6.80
CA THR A 33 -8.64 4.08 -6.29
C THR A 33 -8.42 5.51 -5.79
N VAL A 34 -9.03 6.49 -6.46
CA VAL A 34 -9.02 7.89 -6.01
C VAL A 34 -10.22 8.11 -5.10
N LEU A 35 -9.94 8.36 -3.81
CA LEU A 35 -10.97 8.65 -2.80
C LEU A 35 -11.37 10.12 -2.84
N ASN A 36 -12.63 10.42 -2.51
CA ASN A 36 -13.06 11.80 -2.28
C ASN A 36 -12.53 12.32 -0.92
N LYS A 37 -12.60 13.63 -0.71
CA LYS A 37 -12.03 14.28 0.50
C LYS A 37 -12.57 13.70 1.81
N THR A 38 -13.87 13.39 1.85
CA THR A 38 -14.54 12.88 3.06
C THR A 38 -14.11 11.44 3.37
N GLU A 39 -14.06 10.59 2.35
CA GLU A 39 -13.61 9.20 2.47
C GLU A 39 -12.12 9.12 2.81
N ALA A 40 -11.29 9.96 2.17
CA ALA A 40 -9.87 10.05 2.46
C ALA A 40 -9.61 10.47 3.91
N ALA A 41 -10.39 11.42 4.45
CA ALA A 41 -10.30 11.85 5.85
C ALA A 41 -10.71 10.76 6.85
N ALA A 42 -11.57 9.82 6.46
CA ALA A 42 -11.95 8.69 7.30
C ALA A 42 -10.88 7.58 7.33
N VAL A 43 -10.21 7.33 6.20
CA VAL A 43 -9.19 6.28 6.08
C VAL A 43 -7.83 6.74 6.59
N LEU A 44 -7.48 8.01 6.36
CA LEU A 44 -6.18 8.59 6.72
C LEU A 44 -6.38 9.85 7.59
N PRO A 45 -6.98 9.73 8.79
CA PRO A 45 -7.31 10.88 9.62
C PRO A 45 -6.10 11.74 9.98
N ASP A 46 -4.91 11.14 10.11
CA ASP A 46 -3.67 11.83 10.46
C ASP A 46 -3.20 12.84 9.41
N LEU A 47 -3.52 12.61 8.13
CA LEU A 47 -3.17 13.54 7.04
C LEU A 47 -4.13 14.73 6.94
N PHE A 48 -5.31 14.62 7.57
CA PHE A 48 -6.35 15.65 7.55
C PHE A 48 -6.56 16.30 8.93
N ALA A 49 -5.92 15.77 9.97
CA ALA A 49 -5.77 16.46 11.24
C ALA A 49 -4.97 17.74 11.01
N ALA A 50 -5.43 18.86 11.58
CA ALA A 50 -4.65 20.08 11.60
C ALA A 50 -3.27 19.77 12.19
N PRO A 51 -2.17 20.30 11.64
CA PRO A 51 -0.85 20.06 12.18
C PRO A 51 -0.89 20.39 13.66
N LYS A 52 -0.58 19.41 14.50
CA LYS A 52 -0.24 19.69 15.89
C LYS A 52 0.91 20.67 15.79
N ALA A 53 0.68 21.92 16.19
CA ALA A 53 1.72 22.92 16.20
C ALA A 53 2.93 22.28 16.89
N GLU A 54 4.01 22.07 16.12
CA GLU A 54 5.29 21.81 16.72
C GLU A 54 5.54 23.00 17.63
N ALA A 55 5.59 22.73 18.94
CA ALA A 55 6.03 23.72 19.90
C ALA A 55 7.37 24.27 19.38
N PRO A 56 7.54 25.61 19.35
CA PRO A 56 8.72 26.20 18.73
C PRO A 56 9.96 25.60 19.39
N ALA A 57 10.85 25.07 18.55
CA ALA A 57 12.15 24.58 18.99
C ALA A 57 12.80 25.68 19.85
N GLU A 58 13.04 25.34 21.12
CA GLU A 58 13.71 26.21 22.07
C GLU A 58 15.06 26.62 21.49
N ALA A 59 15.34 27.91 21.65
CA ALA A 59 16.54 28.57 21.17
C ALA A 59 17.80 27.97 21.80
N GLU A 60 18.72 27.48 20.97
CA GLU A 60 20.14 27.45 21.32
C GLU A 60 20.81 28.65 20.63
N VAL A 61 20.99 29.70 21.45
CA VAL A 61 21.82 30.84 21.12
C VAL A 61 23.26 30.44 21.46
N GLU A 62 24.07 30.06 20.47
CA GLU A 62 25.53 30.11 20.62
C GLU A 62 26.01 31.49 20.15
N VAL A 63 26.11 32.41 21.10
CA VAL A 63 26.96 33.61 20.99
C VAL A 63 28.40 33.14 21.05
N ILE A 64 29.16 33.36 19.97
CA ILE A 64 30.61 33.54 20.07
C ILE A 64 30.95 34.96 19.61
N GLU A 65 31.07 35.85 20.58
CA GLU A 65 31.70 37.16 20.43
C GLU A 65 33.23 36.96 20.36
N GLU A 66 33.83 37.52 19.29
CA GLU A 66 35.11 38.25 19.23
C GLU A 66 36.41 37.56 19.77
N VAL A 67 37.55 37.53 19.07
CA VAL A 67 38.48 38.63 18.75
C VAL A 67 39.66 38.06 17.92
N GLN A 68 40.07 38.78 16.86
CA GLN A 68 41.45 39.16 16.42
C GLN A 68 41.65 39.16 14.89
#